data_AF-A0A9X2SWP0-F1
#
_entry.id   AF-A0A9X2SWP0-F1
#
_cell.length_a   1.000
_cell.length_b   1.000
_cell.length_c   1.000
_cell.angle_alpha   90.00
_cell.angle_beta   90.00
_cell.angle_gamma   90.00
#
_symmetry.space_group_name_H-M   'P 1'
#
loop_
_entity.id
_entity.type
_entity.pdbx_description
1 polymer ?
#
loop_
_entity_poly.entity_id
_entity_poly.type
_entity_poly.pdbx_seq_one_letter_code
_entity_poly.pdbx_strand_id
1 'polypeptide(L)'
;MKHTFLFLLLILLLGLTACSKPADRTLMNYEQSLSHADSLVQCGAVDSARAVRLISGLHREYNQIKELSDGRHVRLKPVSGYERFFWGVFSVIMFSISGAMLFSLIRFKKERSHRNYLVTLSENEQRLRNNEREREELEECLKEMSLTDEEREEVRSSLMNLMEHGSRLDKENESLRTRLKEYEDRPVPRELELLQKEGERVRMLDEQVQALASAMIDTDEVVKQLRTQPKFLADSQWDYLQKLTDRVYKGASKRLALRFPQLTPADSQLCMLIRLHFSNAQIATLIAVSPASVSQQKFRLKKRMMQADGRLFADGETLDTVVCHV
;
A
#
# COMPACT_ATOMS: atom_id res chain seq x y z
N MET A 1 5.05 12.93 -11.69
CA MET A 1 6.35 12.45 -12.24
C MET A 1 7.22 13.56 -12.83
N LYS A 2 6.68 14.57 -13.55
CA LYS A 2 7.51 15.70 -14.03
C LYS A 2 8.12 16.53 -12.89
N HIS A 3 7.37 16.76 -11.81
CA HIS A 3 7.82 17.54 -10.66
C HIS A 3 8.92 16.87 -9.82
N THR A 4 8.94 15.53 -9.74
CA THR A 4 9.96 14.79 -8.97
C THR A 4 11.33 14.81 -9.67
N PHE A 5 11.35 14.73 -11.00
CA PHE A 5 12.59 14.88 -11.77
C PHE A 5 13.12 16.32 -11.73
N LEU A 6 12.22 17.30 -11.82
CA LEU A 6 12.58 18.72 -11.70
C LEU A 6 13.17 19.04 -10.32
N PHE A 7 12.62 18.44 -9.26
CA PHE A 7 13.09 18.60 -7.88
C PHE A 7 14.48 17.98 -7.66
N LEU A 8 14.71 16.77 -8.19
CA LEU A 8 16.03 16.12 -8.18
C LEU A 8 17.07 16.93 -8.96
N LEU A 9 16.70 17.48 -10.13
CA LEU A 9 17.56 18.35 -10.93
C LEU A 9 17.88 19.66 -10.18
N LEU A 10 16.89 20.24 -9.51
CA LEU A 10 17.05 21.46 -8.72
C LEU A 10 18.01 21.24 -7.54
N ILE A 11 17.91 20.11 -6.84
CA ILE A 11 18.82 19.73 -5.75
C ILE A 11 20.25 19.53 -6.27
N LEU A 12 20.40 18.93 -7.44
CA LEU A 12 21.71 18.71 -8.07
C LEU A 12 22.36 20.05 -8.51
N LEU A 13 21.56 20.98 -9.04
CA LEU A 13 21.98 22.34 -9.37
C LEU A 13 22.32 23.16 -8.11
N LEU A 14 21.52 23.06 -7.04
CA LEU A 14 21.80 23.69 -5.75
C LEU A 14 23.10 23.16 -5.13
N GLY A 15 23.38 21.85 -5.25
CA GLY A 15 24.64 21.24 -4.86
C GLY A 15 25.85 21.76 -5.63
N LEU A 16 25.69 22.05 -6.94
CA LEU A 16 26.73 22.68 -7.75
C LEU A 16 26.98 24.15 -7.39
N THR A 17 25.94 24.90 -7.03
CA THR A 17 26.08 26.30 -6.59
C THR A 17 26.64 26.46 -5.17
N ALA A 18 26.57 25.41 -4.34
CA ALA A 18 27.21 25.40 -3.03
C ALA A 18 28.75 25.28 -3.08
N CYS A 19 29.33 25.12 -4.27
CA CYS A 19 30.77 24.97 -4.51
C CYS A 19 31.57 26.28 -4.50
N SER A 20 30.97 27.45 -4.24
CA SER A 20 31.72 28.71 -4.08
C SER A 20 31.47 29.36 -2.72
N LYS A 21 32.07 28.81 -1.65
CA LYS A 21 32.24 29.58 -0.40
C LYS A 21 33.30 30.68 -0.65
N PRO A 22 33.11 31.90 -0.11
CA PRO A 22 33.99 33.04 -0.39
C PRO A 22 35.42 32.82 0.15
N ALA A 23 36.37 33.54 -0.45
CA ALA A 23 37.81 33.42 -0.19
C ALA A 23 38.16 33.55 1.31
N ASP A 24 39.27 32.92 1.71
CA ASP A 24 39.74 32.89 3.10
C ASP A 24 39.89 34.30 3.70
N ARG A 25 39.49 34.47 4.97
CA ARG A 25 39.45 35.77 5.66
C ARG A 25 40.84 36.42 5.73
N THR A 26 41.88 35.59 5.78
CA THR A 26 43.28 36.02 5.77
C THR A 26 43.69 36.65 4.44
N LEU A 27 43.19 36.14 3.31
CA LEU A 27 43.44 36.70 1.97
C LEU A 27 42.72 38.05 1.79
N MET A 28 41.46 38.15 2.23
CA MET A 28 40.71 39.41 2.21
C MET A 28 41.43 40.52 2.99
N ASN A 29 41.94 40.19 4.18
CA ASN A 29 42.72 41.12 4.99
C ASN A 29 44.06 41.48 4.32
N TYR A 30 44.71 40.54 3.63
CA TYR A 30 45.93 40.78 2.87
C TYR A 30 45.70 41.74 1.69
N GLU A 31 44.68 41.51 0.86
CA GLU A 31 44.32 42.37 -0.27
C GLU A 31 43.91 43.78 0.20
N GLN A 32 43.11 43.87 1.26
CA GLN A 32 42.76 45.17 1.86
C GLN A 32 44.00 45.90 2.40
N SER A 33 44.90 45.20 3.10
CA SER A 33 46.12 45.81 3.63
C SER A 33 47.07 46.28 2.51
N LEU A 34 47.13 45.54 1.40
CA LEU A 34 47.92 45.93 0.23
C LEU A 34 47.37 47.22 -0.40
N SER A 35 46.06 47.28 -0.61
CA SER A 35 45.38 48.48 -1.17
C SER A 35 45.53 49.70 -0.25
N HIS A 36 45.46 49.50 1.06
CA HIS A 36 45.63 50.57 2.05
C HIS A 36 47.07 51.11 2.07
N ALA A 37 48.06 50.23 2.00
CA ALA A 37 49.45 50.66 1.92
C ALA A 37 49.77 51.40 0.62
N ASP A 38 49.22 50.96 -0.51
CA ASP A 38 49.41 51.61 -1.81
C ASP A 38 48.80 53.03 -1.81
N SER A 39 47.62 53.18 -1.20
CA SER A 39 46.99 54.49 -0.98
C SER A 39 47.83 55.41 -0.06
N LEU A 40 48.44 54.88 1.01
CA LEU A 40 49.28 55.66 1.92
C LEU A 40 50.58 56.13 1.26
N VAL A 41 51.19 55.30 0.41
CA VAL A 41 52.39 55.66 -0.37
C VAL A 41 52.06 56.78 -1.37
N GLN A 42 50.90 56.72 -2.02
CA GLN A 42 50.45 57.77 -2.95
C GLN A 42 50.15 59.10 -2.25
N CYS A 43 49.68 59.08 -1.00
CA CYS A 43 49.41 60.30 -0.23
C CYS A 43 50.65 60.95 0.41
N GLY A 44 51.85 60.38 0.25
CA GLY A 44 53.12 60.96 0.74
C GLY A 44 53.24 61.05 2.26
N ALA A 45 52.27 60.49 3.00
CA ALA A 45 52.15 60.61 4.44
C ALA A 45 52.23 59.21 5.05
N VAL A 46 53.45 58.77 5.40
CA VAL A 46 53.77 57.77 6.45
C VAL A 46 55.27 57.38 6.36
N ASP A 47 55.88 57.09 7.51
CA ASP A 47 57.17 56.38 7.63
C ASP A 47 57.13 55.08 6.81
N SER A 48 57.69 55.12 5.59
CA SER A 48 57.71 54.01 4.63
C SER A 48 58.20 52.69 5.26
N ALA A 49 59.13 52.79 6.21
CA ALA A 49 59.68 51.66 6.93
C ALA A 49 58.66 50.90 7.80
N ARG A 50 57.59 51.55 8.29
CA ARG A 50 56.55 50.91 9.13
C ARG A 50 55.50 50.21 8.27
N ALA A 51 55.06 50.83 7.18
CA ALA A 51 54.12 50.22 6.23
C ALA A 51 54.74 48.99 5.55
N VAL A 52 56.00 49.08 5.11
CA VAL A 52 56.74 47.95 4.51
C VAL A 52 56.86 46.79 5.50
N ARG A 53 57.10 47.07 6.78
CA ARG A 53 57.15 46.02 7.83
C ARG A 53 55.80 45.34 8.04
N LEU A 54 54.70 46.09 8.03
CA LEU A 54 53.35 45.54 8.18
C LEU A 54 52.98 44.64 6.98
N ILE A 55 53.20 45.12 5.75
CA ILE A 55 52.95 44.35 4.51
C ILE A 55 53.83 43.10 4.47
N SER A 56 55.10 43.22 4.85
CA SER A 56 56.03 42.09 4.88
C SER A 56 55.58 41.01 5.88
N GLY A 57 55.09 41.40 7.06
CA GLY A 57 54.50 40.48 8.03
C GLY A 57 53.28 39.74 7.47
N LEU A 58 52.33 40.49 6.89
CA LEU A 58 51.14 39.96 6.23
C LEU A 58 51.46 39.05 5.03
N HIS A 59 52.48 39.40 4.25
CA HIS A 59 52.96 38.60 3.11
C HIS A 59 53.59 37.28 3.57
N ARG A 60 54.31 37.31 4.70
CA ARG A 60 54.88 36.11 5.31
C ARG A 60 53.79 35.16 5.82
N GLU A 61 52.77 35.69 6.50
CA GLU A 61 51.61 34.89 6.94
C GLU A 61 50.85 34.29 5.75
N TYR A 62 50.63 35.07 4.69
CA TYR A 62 50.02 34.56 3.46
C TYR A 62 50.83 33.41 2.83
N ASN A 63 52.14 33.58 2.70
CA ASN A 63 53.01 32.54 2.13
C ASN A 63 53.03 31.28 3.00
N GLN A 64 53.02 31.41 4.33
CA GLN A 64 52.95 30.28 5.25
C GLN A 64 51.64 29.48 5.08
N ILE A 65 50.51 30.17 4.92
CA ILE A 65 49.21 29.52 4.69
C ILE A 65 49.15 28.88 3.29
N LYS A 66 49.77 29.51 2.30
CA LYS A 66 49.89 28.98 0.93
C LYS A 66 50.72 27.69 0.89
N GLU A 67 51.82 27.63 1.63
CA GLU A 67 52.66 26.43 1.78
C GLU A 67 51.91 25.30 2.51
N LEU A 68 51.22 25.60 3.61
CA LEU A 68 50.35 24.63 4.31
C LEU A 68 49.20 24.11 3.44
N SER A 69 48.80 24.88 2.42
CA SER A 69 47.76 24.52 1.46
C SER A 69 48.30 23.72 0.26
N ASP A 70 49.59 23.38 0.25
CA ASP A 70 50.28 22.58 -0.78
C ASP A 70 50.22 23.23 -2.17
N GLY A 71 50.30 24.57 -2.22
CA GLY A 71 50.31 25.34 -3.46
C GLY A 71 48.95 25.50 -4.16
N ARG A 72 47.85 24.96 -3.60
CA ARG A 72 46.50 25.20 -4.14
C ARG A 72 46.10 26.67 -3.95
N HIS A 73 45.41 27.24 -4.93
CA HIS A 73 45.04 28.65 -4.93
C HIS A 73 44.21 28.96 -3.67
N VAL A 74 44.68 29.90 -2.84
CA VAL A 74 44.08 30.32 -1.55
C VAL A 74 42.62 30.79 -1.68
N ARG A 75 42.10 30.93 -2.92
CA ARG A 75 40.71 31.23 -3.25
C ARG A 75 39.69 30.20 -2.78
N LEU A 76 40.05 28.93 -2.61
CA LEU A 76 39.09 27.89 -2.25
C LEU A 76 39.60 27.10 -1.05
N LYS A 77 38.91 27.23 0.10
CA LYS A 77 39.16 26.38 1.27
C LYS A 77 39.05 24.91 0.81
N PRO A 78 40.05 24.05 1.06
CA PRO A 78 39.93 22.65 0.71
C PRO A 78 38.72 22.06 1.44
N VAL A 79 37.77 21.53 0.68
CA VAL A 79 36.60 20.80 1.23
C VAL A 79 37.13 19.74 2.19
N SER A 80 36.64 19.76 3.43
CA SER A 80 37.11 18.86 4.48
C SER A 80 36.85 17.40 4.09
N GLY A 81 37.70 16.47 4.55
CA GLY A 81 37.53 15.04 4.26
C GLY A 81 36.14 14.52 4.67
N TYR A 82 35.61 15.06 5.76
CA TYR A 82 34.25 14.79 6.24
C TYR A 82 33.20 15.26 5.22
N GLU A 83 33.24 16.51 4.76
CA GLU A 83 32.28 17.00 3.74
C GLU A 83 32.29 16.17 2.46
N ARG A 84 33.47 15.73 1.98
CA ARG A 84 33.57 14.84 0.81
C ARG A 84 32.91 13.49 1.05
N PHE A 85 33.10 12.92 2.24
CA PHE A 85 32.48 11.66 2.63
C PHE A 85 30.95 11.76 2.65
N PHE A 86 30.39 12.82 3.25
CA PHE A 86 28.94 13.02 3.31
C PHE A 86 28.33 13.19 1.92
N TRP A 87 28.96 13.96 1.03
CA TRP A 87 28.50 14.11 -0.34
C TRP A 87 28.59 12.81 -1.14
N GLY A 88 29.64 12.00 -0.90
CA GLY A 88 29.77 10.67 -1.49
C GLY A 88 28.63 9.74 -1.04
N VAL A 89 28.40 9.63 0.27
CA VAL A 89 27.32 8.81 0.85
C VAL A 89 25.94 9.27 0.36
N PHE A 90 25.68 10.57 0.37
CA PHE A 90 24.44 11.14 -0.13
C PHE A 90 24.21 10.79 -1.61
N SER A 91 25.25 10.93 -2.44
CA SER A 91 25.15 10.61 -3.87
C SER A 91 24.81 9.14 -4.08
N VAL A 92 25.48 8.22 -3.38
CA VAL A 92 25.19 6.78 -3.44
C VAL A 92 23.74 6.49 -3.07
N ILE A 93 23.26 7.05 -1.95
CA ILE A 93 21.87 6.89 -1.50
C ILE A 93 20.88 7.41 -2.56
N MET A 94 21.14 8.59 -3.12
CA MET A 94 20.27 9.21 -4.12
C MET A 94 20.22 8.39 -5.42
N PHE A 95 21.35 7.83 -5.87
CA PHE A 95 21.37 6.92 -7.02
C PHE A 95 20.62 5.62 -6.73
N SER A 96 20.78 5.03 -5.54
CA SER A 96 20.04 3.82 -5.13
C SER A 96 18.53 4.05 -5.10
N ILE A 97 18.08 5.16 -4.50
CA ILE A 97 16.65 5.53 -4.46
C ILE A 97 16.11 5.77 -5.87
N SER A 98 16.87 6.49 -6.72
CA SER A 98 16.47 6.76 -8.10
C SER A 98 16.35 5.47 -8.92
N GLY A 99 17.28 4.53 -8.75
CA GLY A 99 17.23 3.21 -9.38
C GLY A 99 16.02 2.38 -8.94
N ALA A 100 15.75 2.34 -7.62
CA ALA A 100 14.59 1.65 -7.07
C ALA A 100 13.25 2.25 -7.57
N MET A 101 13.17 3.58 -7.64
CA MET A 101 12.01 4.28 -8.20
C MET A 101 11.80 3.94 -9.68
N LEU A 102 12.87 3.94 -10.49
CA LEU A 102 12.77 3.59 -11.91
C LEU A 102 12.30 2.15 -12.10
N PHE A 103 12.86 1.21 -11.33
CA PHE A 103 12.44 -0.19 -11.34
C PHE A 103 10.95 -0.34 -10.97
N SER A 104 10.50 0.37 -9.93
CA SER A 104 9.09 0.39 -9.51
C SER A 104 8.17 0.93 -10.61
N LEU A 105 8.58 1.99 -11.31
CA LEU A 105 7.81 2.56 -12.42
C LEU A 105 7.70 1.59 -13.62
N ILE A 106 8.78 0.88 -13.95
CA ILE A 106 8.76 -0.13 -15.02
C ILE A 106 7.81 -1.27 -14.65
N ARG A 107 7.89 -1.76 -13.42
CA ARG A 107 6.99 -2.81 -12.91
C ARG A 107 5.53 -2.35 -12.94
N PHE A 108 5.25 -1.17 -12.42
CA PHE A 108 3.90 -0.60 -12.38
C PHE A 108 3.33 -0.36 -13.79
N LYS A 109 4.15 0.14 -14.72
CA LYS A 109 3.75 0.31 -16.12
C LYS A 109 3.39 -1.04 -16.75
N LYS A 110 4.20 -2.08 -16.52
CA LYS A 110 3.95 -3.43 -17.05
C LYS A 110 2.66 -4.02 -16.49
N GLU A 111 2.41 -3.89 -15.18
CA GLU A 111 1.19 -4.38 -14.54
C GLU A 111 -0.07 -3.63 -15.04
N ARG A 112 0.04 -2.31 -15.22
CA ARG A 112 -1.05 -1.51 -15.79
C ARG A 112 -1.37 -1.90 -17.22
N SER A 113 -0.36 -2.19 -18.04
CA SER A 113 -0.57 -2.68 -19.41
C SER A 113 -1.34 -4.00 -19.43
N HIS A 114 -1.06 -4.93 -18.51
CA HIS A 114 -1.79 -6.20 -18.41
C HIS A 114 -3.28 -5.98 -18.10
N ARG A 115 -3.61 -5.11 -17.13
CA ARG A 115 -5.01 -4.75 -16.82
C ARG A 115 -5.71 -4.11 -18.02
N ASN A 116 -5.01 -3.24 -18.75
CA ASN A 116 -5.57 -2.63 -19.94
C ASN A 116 -5.85 -3.68 -21.03
N TYR A 117 -4.99 -4.68 -21.23
CA TYR A 117 -5.24 -5.76 -22.19
C TYR A 117 -6.51 -6.55 -21.87
N LEU A 118 -6.78 -6.84 -20.60
CA LEU A 118 -8.03 -7.49 -20.17
C LEU A 118 -9.26 -6.64 -20.48
N VAL A 119 -9.21 -5.34 -20.18
CA VAL A 119 -10.31 -4.41 -20.48
C VAL A 119 -10.53 -4.32 -21.98
N THR A 120 -9.48 -4.10 -22.78
CA THR A 120 -9.58 -4.02 -24.24
C THR A 120 -10.10 -5.32 -24.85
N LEU A 121 -9.66 -6.48 -24.35
CA LEU A 121 -10.19 -7.78 -24.79
C LEU A 121 -11.70 -7.87 -24.52
N SER A 122 -12.15 -7.49 -23.32
CA SER A 122 -13.58 -7.51 -22.97
C SER A 122 -14.42 -6.55 -23.82
N GLU A 123 -13.89 -5.36 -24.12
CA GLU A 123 -14.52 -4.39 -25.01
C GLU A 123 -14.63 -4.91 -26.44
N ASN A 124 -13.56 -5.52 -26.96
CA ASN A 124 -13.54 -6.09 -28.30
C ASN A 124 -14.49 -7.28 -28.43
N GLU A 125 -14.57 -8.15 -27.43
CA GLU A 125 -15.57 -9.23 -27.38
C GLU A 125 -17.01 -8.68 -27.37
N GLN A 126 -17.25 -7.56 -26.68
CA GLN A 126 -18.55 -6.89 -26.73
C GLN A 126 -18.84 -6.28 -28.11
N ARG A 127 -17.84 -5.67 -28.76
CA ARG A 127 -17.96 -5.15 -30.12
C ARG A 127 -18.26 -6.25 -31.12
N LEU A 128 -17.62 -7.42 -31.01
CA LEU A 128 -17.92 -8.59 -31.83
C LEU A 128 -19.37 -9.07 -31.63
N ARG A 129 -19.86 -9.12 -30.39
CA ARG A 129 -21.28 -9.46 -30.12
C ARG A 129 -22.27 -8.46 -30.71
N ASN A 130 -21.91 -7.18 -30.79
CA ASN A 130 -22.75 -6.17 -31.46
C ASN A 130 -22.71 -6.34 -32.97
N ASN A 131 -21.51 -6.51 -33.54
CA ASN A 131 -21.29 -6.70 -34.97
C ASN A 131 -22.04 -7.95 -35.50
N GLU A 132 -22.04 -9.04 -34.72
CA GLU A 132 -22.79 -10.25 -35.04
C GLU A 132 -24.30 -9.99 -35.10
N ARG A 133 -24.86 -9.23 -34.15
CA ARG A 133 -26.28 -8.83 -34.15
C ARG A 133 -26.64 -7.96 -35.35
N GLU A 134 -25.84 -6.94 -35.64
CA GLU A 134 -26.05 -6.07 -36.81
C GLU A 134 -25.97 -6.88 -38.12
N ARG A 135 -25.08 -7.87 -38.17
CA ARG A 135 -24.99 -8.78 -39.32
C ARG A 135 -26.24 -9.63 -39.47
N GLU A 136 -26.75 -10.22 -38.39
CA GLU A 136 -28.01 -10.99 -38.41
C GLU A 136 -29.19 -10.15 -38.90
N GLU A 137 -29.30 -8.89 -38.44
CA GLU A 137 -30.33 -7.93 -38.88
C GLU A 137 -30.21 -7.60 -40.38
N LEU A 138 -29.00 -7.35 -40.88
CA LEU A 138 -28.76 -7.07 -42.30
C LEU A 138 -28.99 -8.31 -43.19
N GLU A 139 -28.65 -9.50 -42.71
CA GLU A 139 -28.95 -10.76 -43.40
C GLU A 139 -30.44 -11.06 -43.46
N GLU A 140 -31.21 -10.67 -42.43
CA GLU A 140 -32.67 -10.73 -42.44
C GLU A 140 -33.26 -9.72 -43.42
N CYS A 141 -32.77 -8.47 -43.41
CA CYS A 141 -33.15 -7.45 -44.39
C CYS A 141 -32.97 -7.96 -45.83
N LEU A 142 -31.81 -8.56 -46.16
CA LEU A 142 -31.56 -9.13 -47.50
C LEU A 142 -32.55 -10.22 -47.93
N LYS A 143 -33.20 -10.91 -46.98
CA LYS A 143 -34.19 -11.96 -47.27
C LYS A 143 -35.58 -11.38 -47.57
N GLU A 144 -35.85 -10.12 -47.21
CA GLU A 144 -37.13 -9.48 -47.49
C GLU A 144 -37.34 -9.25 -48.99
N MET A 145 -38.55 -9.56 -49.46
CA MET A 145 -38.91 -9.52 -50.88
C MET A 145 -39.10 -8.08 -51.41
N SER A 146 -39.07 -7.05 -50.55
CA SER A 146 -39.42 -5.66 -50.86
C SER A 146 -38.25 -4.75 -51.28
N LEU A 147 -36.99 -5.20 -51.20
CA LEU A 147 -35.82 -4.36 -51.49
C LEU A 147 -35.55 -4.18 -52.99
N THR A 148 -35.24 -2.94 -53.37
CA THR A 148 -34.69 -2.59 -54.69
C THR A 148 -33.26 -3.10 -54.88
N ASP A 149 -32.78 -3.17 -56.12
CA ASP A 149 -31.43 -3.69 -56.41
C ASP A 149 -30.32 -2.79 -55.83
N GLU A 150 -30.49 -1.47 -55.82
CA GLU A 150 -29.58 -0.53 -55.15
C GLU A 150 -29.50 -0.76 -53.64
N GLU A 151 -30.64 -0.93 -52.95
CA GLU A 151 -30.67 -1.17 -51.50
C GLU A 151 -30.01 -2.50 -51.14
N ARG A 152 -30.22 -3.54 -51.96
CA ARG A 152 -29.54 -4.84 -51.78
C ARG A 152 -28.02 -4.71 -51.86
N GLU A 153 -27.52 -3.88 -52.77
CA GLU A 153 -26.08 -3.68 -52.94
C GLU A 153 -25.47 -2.88 -51.78
N GLU A 154 -26.18 -1.87 -51.26
CA GLU A 154 -25.76 -1.14 -50.07
C GLU A 154 -25.69 -2.04 -48.82
N VAL A 155 -26.67 -2.92 -48.63
CA VAL A 155 -26.67 -3.88 -47.53
C VAL A 155 -25.52 -4.89 -47.67
N ARG A 156 -25.24 -5.39 -48.89
CA ARG A 156 -24.08 -6.26 -49.15
C ARG A 156 -22.75 -5.57 -48.85
N SER A 157 -22.59 -4.31 -49.24
CA SER A 157 -21.40 -3.51 -48.95
C SER A 157 -21.20 -3.32 -47.44
N SER A 158 -22.29 -3.00 -46.73
CA SER A 158 -22.28 -2.85 -45.27
C SER A 158 -21.91 -4.15 -44.56
N LEU A 159 -22.46 -5.27 -45.02
CA LEU A 159 -22.15 -6.60 -44.49
C LEU A 159 -20.67 -6.96 -44.71
N MET A 160 -20.11 -6.66 -45.89
CA MET A 160 -18.68 -6.85 -46.17
C MET A 160 -17.80 -6.02 -45.21
N ASN A 161 -18.15 -4.75 -44.98
CA ASN A 161 -17.43 -3.87 -44.05
C ASN A 161 -17.48 -4.39 -42.61
N LEU A 162 -18.66 -4.87 -42.16
CA LEU A 162 -18.82 -5.48 -40.83
C LEU A 162 -17.98 -6.75 -40.69
N MET A 163 -17.95 -7.61 -41.71
CA MET A 163 -17.13 -8.83 -41.71
C MET A 163 -15.63 -8.52 -41.67
N GLU A 164 -15.16 -7.53 -42.43
CA GLU A 164 -13.76 -7.11 -42.39
C GLU A 164 -13.39 -6.56 -41.01
N HIS A 165 -14.26 -5.73 -40.44
CA HIS A 165 -14.08 -5.18 -39.10
C HIS A 165 -14.06 -6.28 -38.02
N GLY A 166 -14.98 -7.26 -38.09
CA GLY A 166 -15.01 -8.43 -37.21
C GLY A 166 -13.72 -9.24 -37.28
N SER A 167 -13.24 -9.56 -38.49
CA SER A 167 -11.98 -10.28 -38.70
C SER A 167 -10.77 -9.54 -38.11
N ARG A 168 -10.76 -8.20 -38.17
CA ARG A 168 -9.71 -7.39 -37.55
C ARG A 168 -9.75 -7.46 -36.02
N LEU A 169 -10.94 -7.39 -35.41
CA LEU A 169 -11.11 -7.52 -33.96
C LEU A 169 -10.72 -8.92 -33.47
N ASP A 170 -11.05 -9.97 -34.22
CA ASP A 170 -10.65 -11.33 -33.87
C ASP A 170 -9.13 -11.51 -33.84
N LYS A 171 -8.43 -11.00 -34.86
CA LYS A 171 -6.96 -11.00 -34.90
C LYS A 171 -6.36 -10.21 -33.74
N GLU A 172 -6.95 -9.07 -33.39
CA GLU A 172 -6.50 -8.29 -32.23
C GLU A 172 -6.72 -9.08 -30.93
N ASN A 173 -7.88 -9.72 -30.76
CA ASN A 173 -8.19 -10.54 -29.60
C ASN A 173 -7.26 -11.75 -29.45
N GLU A 174 -6.91 -12.43 -30.55
CA GLU A 174 -5.89 -13.49 -30.53
C GLU A 174 -4.53 -12.96 -30.07
N SER A 175 -4.12 -11.77 -30.55
CA SER A 175 -2.89 -11.13 -30.11
C SER A 175 -2.91 -10.76 -28.63
N LEU A 176 -4.03 -10.20 -28.14
CA LEU A 176 -4.22 -9.86 -26.72
C LEU A 176 -4.18 -11.12 -25.85
N ARG A 177 -4.88 -12.19 -26.24
CA ARG A 177 -4.87 -13.48 -25.52
C ARG A 177 -3.47 -14.08 -25.45
N THR A 178 -2.70 -14.00 -26.53
CA THR A 178 -1.30 -14.45 -26.56
C THR A 178 -0.44 -13.67 -25.56
N ARG A 179 -0.56 -12.33 -25.54
CA ARG A 179 0.17 -11.47 -24.60
C ARG A 179 -0.24 -11.67 -23.14
N LEU A 180 -1.51 -11.97 -22.89
CA LEU A 180 -2.03 -12.30 -21.55
C LEU A 180 -1.43 -13.61 -21.06
N LYS A 181 -1.41 -14.64 -21.92
CA LYS A 181 -0.82 -15.94 -21.61
C LYS A 181 0.68 -15.84 -21.30
N GLU A 182 1.43 -15.05 -22.07
CA GLU A 182 2.85 -14.79 -21.78
C GLU A 182 3.07 -14.15 -20.39
N TYR A 183 2.11 -13.34 -19.93
CA TYR A 183 2.15 -12.75 -18.61
C TYR A 183 1.81 -13.75 -17.50
N GLU A 184 0.85 -14.65 -17.74
CA GLU A 184 0.47 -15.74 -16.82
C GLU A 184 1.56 -16.81 -16.69
N ASP A 185 2.19 -17.19 -17.80
CA ASP A 185 3.28 -18.19 -17.84
C ASP A 185 4.60 -17.65 -17.24
N ARG A 186 4.66 -16.36 -16.89
CA ARG A 186 5.84 -15.77 -16.27
C ARG A 186 5.99 -16.35 -14.85
N PRO A 187 7.18 -16.84 -14.46
CA PRO A 187 7.37 -17.42 -13.14
C PRO A 187 6.96 -16.43 -12.06
N VAL A 188 6.07 -16.88 -11.19
CA VAL A 188 5.66 -16.16 -9.99
C VAL A 188 6.93 -15.86 -9.18
N PRO A 189 7.14 -14.62 -8.70
CA PRO A 189 8.28 -14.33 -7.84
C PRO A 189 8.28 -15.32 -6.67
N ARG A 190 9.42 -15.95 -6.37
CA ARG A 190 9.54 -16.96 -5.30
C ARG A 190 8.99 -16.44 -3.97
N GLU A 191 9.05 -15.14 -3.75
CA GLU A 191 8.48 -14.46 -2.59
C GLU A 191 6.96 -14.61 -2.50
N LEU A 192 6.22 -14.55 -3.63
CA LEU A 192 4.77 -14.71 -3.63
C LEU A 192 4.37 -16.18 -3.40
N GLU A 193 5.11 -17.14 -3.97
CA GLU A 193 4.89 -18.58 -3.68
C GLU A 193 5.12 -18.90 -2.20
N LEU A 194 6.19 -18.33 -1.60
CA LEU A 194 6.45 -18.47 -0.17
C LEU A 194 5.32 -17.85 0.66
N LEU A 195 4.84 -16.65 0.29
CA LEU A 195 3.71 -16.02 0.98
C LEU A 195 2.42 -16.83 0.87
N GLN A 196 2.13 -17.42 -0.29
CA GLN A 196 0.98 -18.32 -0.45
C GLN A 196 1.11 -19.53 0.47
N LYS A 197 2.28 -20.17 0.49
CA LYS A 197 2.54 -21.32 1.36
C LYS A 197 2.44 -20.97 2.85
N GLU A 198 2.94 -19.81 3.25
CA GLU A 198 2.77 -19.31 4.63
C GLU A 198 1.31 -19.01 4.93
N GLY A 199 0.56 -18.41 3.98
CA GLY A 199 -0.87 -18.18 4.11
C GLY A 199 -1.67 -19.47 4.30
N GLU A 200 -1.36 -20.51 3.53
CA GLU A 200 -1.96 -21.85 3.68
C GLU A 200 -1.63 -22.47 5.04
N ARG A 201 -0.38 -22.35 5.50
CA ARG A 201 0.03 -22.82 6.83
C ARG A 201 -0.73 -22.11 7.94
N VAL A 202 -0.87 -20.79 7.85
CA VAL A 202 -1.65 -20.01 8.83
C VAL A 202 -3.10 -20.47 8.85
N ARG A 203 -3.71 -20.72 7.68
CA ARG A 203 -5.09 -21.23 7.58
C ARG A 203 -5.22 -22.61 8.24
N MET A 204 -4.27 -23.53 7.98
CA MET A 204 -4.26 -24.85 8.62
C MET A 204 -4.08 -24.77 10.14
N LEU A 205 -3.20 -23.88 10.62
CA LEU A 205 -3.00 -23.67 12.05
C LEU A 205 -4.26 -23.09 12.71
N ASP A 206 -4.95 -22.17 12.05
CA ASP A 206 -6.19 -21.58 12.55
C ASP A 206 -7.29 -22.65 12.69
N GLU A 207 -7.46 -23.51 11.67
CA GLU A 207 -8.37 -24.67 11.73
C GLU A 207 -8.02 -25.62 12.88
N GLN A 208 -6.73 -25.93 13.07
CA GLN A 208 -6.27 -26.78 14.17
C GLN A 208 -6.53 -26.16 15.55
N VAL A 209 -6.29 -24.86 15.71
CA VAL A 209 -6.55 -24.13 16.95
C VAL A 209 -8.05 -24.11 17.25
N GLN A 210 -8.89 -23.89 16.24
CA GLN A 210 -10.34 -23.90 16.40
C GLN A 210 -10.86 -25.29 16.77
N ALA A 211 -10.34 -26.35 16.13
CA ALA A 211 -10.66 -27.73 16.49
C ALA A 211 -10.24 -28.06 17.92
N LEU A 212 -9.02 -27.68 18.32
CA LEU A 212 -8.53 -27.87 19.68
C LEU A 212 -9.39 -27.10 20.70
N ALA A 213 -9.75 -25.84 20.40
CA ALA A 213 -10.62 -25.03 21.24
C ALA A 213 -11.99 -25.71 21.43
N SER A 214 -12.61 -26.23 20.36
CA SER A 214 -13.87 -26.96 20.45
C SER A 214 -13.74 -28.22 21.31
N ALA A 215 -12.67 -29.01 21.13
CA ALA A 215 -12.41 -30.21 21.93
C ALA A 215 -12.19 -29.89 23.41
N MET A 216 -11.51 -28.78 23.73
CA MET A 216 -11.34 -28.31 25.11
C MET A 216 -12.67 -27.93 25.76
N ILE A 217 -13.58 -27.28 25.03
CA ILE A 217 -14.94 -26.98 25.54
C ILE A 217 -15.76 -28.26 25.72
N ASP A 218 -15.66 -29.20 24.78
CA ASP A 218 -16.42 -30.46 24.83
C ASP A 218 -15.96 -31.40 25.96
N THR A 219 -14.68 -31.31 26.35
CA THR A 219 -14.10 -32.07 27.48
C THR A 219 -14.37 -31.41 28.83
N ASP A 220 -14.80 -30.15 28.87
CA ASP A 220 -15.06 -29.44 30.12
C ASP A 220 -16.27 -30.02 30.85
N GLU A 221 -16.07 -30.49 32.08
CA GLU A 221 -17.10 -31.19 32.84
C GLU A 221 -18.32 -30.30 33.18
N VAL A 222 -18.11 -29.00 33.44
CA VAL A 222 -19.20 -28.08 33.74
C VAL A 222 -20.03 -27.84 32.49
N VAL A 223 -19.38 -27.60 31.34
CA VAL A 223 -20.07 -27.45 30.05
C VAL A 223 -20.83 -28.72 29.69
N LYS A 224 -20.21 -29.89 29.83
CA LYS A 224 -20.83 -31.19 29.56
C LYS A 224 -22.06 -31.42 30.44
N GLN A 225 -21.95 -31.16 31.75
CA GLN A 225 -23.08 -31.26 32.68
C GLN A 225 -24.22 -30.32 32.28
N LEU A 226 -23.91 -29.07 31.95
CA LEU A 226 -24.92 -28.08 31.53
C LEU A 226 -25.58 -28.43 30.20
N ARG A 227 -24.88 -29.14 29.30
CA ARG A 227 -25.47 -29.64 28.04
C ARG A 227 -26.41 -30.82 28.27
N THR A 228 -26.06 -31.75 29.16
CA THR A 228 -26.88 -32.93 29.47
C THR A 228 -28.07 -32.62 30.36
N GLN A 229 -27.89 -31.74 31.36
CA GLN A 229 -28.93 -31.32 32.30
C GLN A 229 -28.92 -29.79 32.45
N PRO A 230 -29.50 -29.07 31.47
CA PRO A 230 -29.58 -27.61 31.51
C PRO A 230 -30.38 -27.16 32.72
N LYS A 231 -29.83 -26.23 33.49
CA LYS A 231 -30.46 -25.61 34.66
C LYS A 231 -30.12 -24.13 34.68
N PHE A 232 -30.93 -23.34 35.38
CA PHE A 232 -30.64 -21.93 35.57
C PHE A 232 -29.24 -21.73 36.16
N LEU A 233 -28.47 -20.81 35.56
CA LEU A 233 -27.09 -20.55 35.94
C LEU A 233 -27.00 -19.67 37.18
N ALA A 234 -26.23 -20.12 38.17
CA ALA A 234 -25.85 -19.29 39.31
C ALA A 234 -24.70 -18.32 38.95
N ASP A 235 -24.55 -17.23 39.71
CA ASP A 235 -23.51 -16.21 39.48
C ASP A 235 -22.08 -16.79 39.46
N SER A 236 -21.80 -17.79 40.29
CA SER A 236 -20.50 -18.49 40.30
C SER A 236 -20.26 -19.27 39.00
N GLN A 237 -21.30 -19.81 38.38
CA GLN A 237 -21.20 -20.52 37.10
C GLN A 237 -20.99 -19.54 35.95
N TRP A 238 -21.60 -18.34 36.01
CA TRP A 238 -21.33 -17.28 35.04
C TRP A 238 -19.86 -16.86 35.03
N ASP A 239 -19.28 -16.61 36.21
CA ASP A 239 -17.85 -16.25 36.33
C ASP A 239 -16.94 -17.38 35.83
N TYR A 240 -17.28 -18.64 36.14
CA TYR A 240 -16.55 -19.80 35.62
C TYR A 240 -16.58 -19.88 34.09
N LEU A 241 -17.78 -19.82 33.49
CA LEU A 241 -17.93 -19.90 32.03
C LEU A 241 -17.23 -18.74 31.32
N GLN A 242 -17.23 -17.55 31.91
CA GLN A 242 -16.49 -16.41 31.38
C GLN A 242 -14.98 -16.64 31.41
N LYS A 243 -14.44 -17.12 32.54
CA LYS A 243 -13.01 -17.46 32.66
C LYS A 243 -12.61 -18.58 31.70
N LEU A 244 -13.45 -19.60 31.54
CA LEU A 244 -13.24 -20.69 30.58
C LEU A 244 -13.21 -20.14 29.14
N THR A 245 -14.20 -19.34 28.77
CA THR A 245 -14.30 -18.74 27.43
C THR A 245 -13.09 -17.85 27.12
N ASP A 246 -12.70 -16.99 28.07
CA ASP A 246 -11.54 -16.12 27.91
C ASP A 246 -10.22 -16.89 27.85
N ARG A 247 -10.12 -18.03 28.56
CA ARG A 247 -8.95 -18.91 28.48
C ARG A 247 -8.85 -19.60 27.13
N VAL A 248 -9.94 -20.20 26.66
CA VAL A 248 -9.97 -20.99 25.41
C VAL A 248 -9.88 -20.08 24.18
N TYR A 249 -10.59 -18.95 24.18
CA TYR A 249 -10.66 -18.03 23.04
C TYR A 249 -9.86 -16.74 23.25
N LYS A 250 -8.76 -16.79 24.02
CA LYS A 250 -7.77 -15.71 24.20
C LYS A 250 -8.35 -14.32 24.51
N GLY A 251 -9.16 -14.22 25.56
CA GLY A 251 -9.76 -12.95 26.02
C GLY A 251 -10.92 -12.47 25.14
N ALA A 252 -11.72 -13.42 24.63
CA ALA A 252 -12.89 -13.17 23.80
C ALA A 252 -13.82 -12.09 24.36
N SER A 253 -14.08 -12.09 25.67
CA SER A 253 -14.98 -11.12 26.31
C SER A 253 -14.47 -9.68 26.16
N LYS A 254 -13.15 -9.49 26.32
CA LYS A 254 -12.51 -8.17 26.15
C LYS A 254 -12.57 -7.71 24.69
N ARG A 255 -12.29 -8.61 23.74
CA ARG A 255 -12.34 -8.27 22.30
C ARG A 255 -13.74 -7.94 21.84
N LEU A 256 -14.74 -8.68 22.32
CA LEU A 256 -16.15 -8.43 22.03
C LEU A 256 -16.58 -7.06 22.56
N ALA A 257 -16.22 -6.72 23.81
CA ALA A 257 -16.52 -5.43 24.41
C ALA A 257 -15.82 -4.26 23.69
N LEU A 258 -14.57 -4.44 23.26
CA LEU A 258 -13.83 -3.44 22.48
C LEU A 258 -14.43 -3.21 21.09
N ARG A 259 -14.85 -4.30 20.42
CA ARG A 259 -15.41 -4.22 19.07
C ARG A 259 -16.84 -3.68 19.05
N PHE A 260 -17.63 -3.98 20.08
CA PHE A 260 -19.03 -3.58 20.18
C PHE A 260 -19.34 -2.97 21.56
N PRO A 261 -18.90 -1.72 21.81
CA PRO A 261 -19.06 -1.05 23.10
C PRO A 261 -20.54 -0.77 23.47
N GLN A 262 -21.45 -0.82 22.51
CA GLN A 262 -22.88 -0.63 22.69
C GLN A 262 -23.64 -1.89 23.17
N LEU A 263 -22.94 -3.03 23.30
CA LEU A 263 -23.56 -4.26 23.79
C LEU A 263 -23.82 -4.18 25.30
N THR A 264 -25.00 -4.66 25.71
CA THR A 264 -25.36 -4.75 27.12
C THR A 264 -24.68 -5.96 27.77
N PRO A 265 -24.56 -6.02 29.11
CA PRO A 265 -24.03 -7.21 29.78
C PRO A 265 -24.78 -8.50 29.43
N ALA A 266 -26.10 -8.42 29.24
CA ALA A 266 -26.93 -9.53 28.79
C ALA A 266 -26.59 -9.98 27.35
N ASP A 267 -26.22 -9.04 26.46
CA ASP A 267 -25.73 -9.38 25.13
C ASP A 267 -24.39 -10.11 25.18
N SER A 268 -23.48 -9.67 26.06
CA SER A 268 -22.19 -10.34 26.27
C SER A 268 -22.38 -11.76 26.81
N GLN A 269 -23.30 -11.96 27.75
CA GLN A 269 -23.67 -13.28 28.26
C GLN A 269 -24.24 -14.18 27.14
N LEU A 270 -25.14 -13.63 26.31
CA LEU A 270 -25.69 -14.36 25.16
C LEU A 270 -24.60 -14.76 24.15
N CYS A 271 -23.70 -13.83 23.80
CA CYS A 271 -22.56 -14.11 22.93
C CYS A 271 -21.66 -15.22 23.48
N MET A 272 -21.40 -15.20 24.79
CA MET A 272 -20.61 -16.23 25.43
C MET A 272 -21.28 -17.61 25.33
N LEU A 273 -22.59 -17.71 25.64
CA LEU A 273 -23.31 -18.97 25.54
C LEU A 273 -23.38 -19.51 24.10
N ILE A 274 -23.52 -18.61 23.12
CA ILE A 274 -23.45 -18.97 21.69
C ILE A 274 -22.06 -19.52 21.35
N ARG A 275 -21.00 -18.86 21.81
CA ARG A 275 -19.61 -19.26 21.55
C ARG A 275 -19.23 -20.60 22.20
N LEU A 276 -19.87 -20.95 23.32
CA LEU A 276 -19.75 -22.24 23.97
C LEU A 276 -20.63 -23.35 23.32
N HIS A 277 -21.27 -23.03 22.19
CA HIS A 277 -22.09 -23.95 21.40
C HIS A 277 -23.30 -24.53 22.16
N PHE A 278 -23.93 -23.73 23.03
CA PHE A 278 -25.23 -24.10 23.60
C PHE A 278 -26.36 -23.87 22.58
N SER A 279 -27.29 -24.82 22.48
CA SER A 279 -28.47 -24.68 21.62
C SER A 279 -29.43 -23.62 22.15
N ASN A 280 -30.30 -23.06 21.30
CA ASN A 280 -31.27 -22.05 21.75
C ASN A 280 -32.18 -22.56 22.89
N ALA A 281 -32.50 -23.85 22.91
CA ALA A 281 -33.29 -24.47 24.00
C ALA A 281 -32.49 -24.57 25.30
N GLN A 282 -31.20 -24.91 25.22
CA GLN A 282 -30.29 -24.92 26.37
C GLN A 282 -30.11 -23.50 26.91
N ILE A 283 -29.79 -22.52 26.04
CA ILE A 283 -29.65 -21.11 26.40
C ILE A 283 -30.91 -20.62 27.13
N ALA A 284 -32.09 -20.92 26.60
CA ALA A 284 -33.36 -20.53 27.22
C ALA A 284 -33.48 -21.05 28.66
N THR A 285 -33.10 -22.29 28.89
CA THR A 285 -33.11 -22.91 30.21
C THR A 285 -32.04 -22.32 31.14
N LEU A 286 -30.83 -22.07 30.62
CA LEU A 286 -29.70 -21.52 31.38
C LEU A 286 -29.99 -20.11 31.91
N ILE A 287 -30.76 -19.31 31.17
CA ILE A 287 -31.10 -17.92 31.55
C ILE A 287 -32.55 -17.75 32.01
N ALA A 288 -33.30 -18.85 32.19
CA ALA A 288 -34.70 -18.87 32.62
C ALA A 288 -35.65 -18.00 31.77
N VAL A 289 -35.58 -18.15 30.44
CA VAL A 289 -36.51 -17.52 29.48
C VAL A 289 -37.10 -18.55 28.52
N SER A 290 -38.05 -18.14 27.68
CA SER A 290 -38.57 -19.00 26.62
C SER A 290 -37.60 -19.08 25.42
N PRO A 291 -37.57 -20.19 24.66
CA PRO A 291 -36.76 -20.29 23.43
C PRO A 291 -37.08 -19.19 22.40
N ALA A 292 -38.34 -18.75 22.31
CA ALA A 292 -38.74 -17.62 21.47
C ALA A 292 -38.07 -16.30 21.91
N SER A 293 -37.90 -16.08 23.22
CA SER A 293 -37.21 -14.92 23.76
C SER A 293 -35.73 -14.91 23.37
N VAL A 294 -35.07 -16.08 23.37
CA VAL A 294 -33.67 -16.21 22.91
C VAL A 294 -33.54 -15.83 21.44
N SER A 295 -34.44 -16.32 20.58
CA SER A 295 -34.47 -15.93 19.16
C SER A 295 -34.65 -14.43 18.97
N GLN A 296 -35.52 -13.79 19.76
CA GLN A 296 -35.73 -12.35 19.72
C GLN A 296 -34.49 -11.58 20.22
N GLN A 297 -33.82 -12.06 21.28
CA GLN A 297 -32.57 -11.48 21.77
C GLN A 297 -31.46 -11.59 20.72
N LYS A 298 -31.30 -12.75 20.06
CA LYS A 298 -30.38 -12.93 18.92
C LYS A 298 -30.66 -11.93 17.80
N PHE A 299 -31.93 -11.73 17.44
CA PHE A 299 -32.31 -10.74 16.43
C PHE A 299 -31.95 -9.30 16.83
N ARG A 300 -32.21 -8.92 18.09
CA ARG A 300 -31.84 -7.60 18.62
C ARG A 300 -30.33 -7.40 18.68
N LEU A 301 -29.59 -8.43 19.08
CA LEU A 301 -28.14 -8.45 19.09
C LEU A 301 -27.57 -8.27 17.67
N LYS A 302 -28.06 -9.03 16.69
CA LYS A 302 -27.70 -8.87 15.27
C LYS A 302 -27.91 -7.43 14.80
N LYS A 303 -29.08 -6.86 15.08
CA LYS A 303 -29.39 -5.46 14.72
C LYS A 303 -28.42 -4.46 15.36
N ARG A 304 -28.05 -4.63 16.63
CA ARG A 304 -27.08 -3.77 17.32
C ARG A 304 -25.66 -3.90 16.76
N MET A 305 -25.24 -5.10 16.36
CA MET A 305 -23.93 -5.30 15.73
C MET A 305 -23.86 -4.65 14.35
N MET A 306 -24.92 -4.79 13.54
CA MET A 306 -25.04 -4.12 12.24
C MET A 306 -25.00 -2.60 12.34
N GLN A 307 -25.53 -2.02 13.42
CA GLN A 307 -25.47 -0.57 13.64
C GLN A 307 -24.06 -0.06 13.93
N ALA A 308 -23.19 -0.87 14.55
CA ALA A 308 -21.80 -0.48 14.77
C ALA A 308 -20.91 -0.74 13.55
N ASP A 309 -21.20 -1.80 12.79
CA ASP A 309 -20.45 -2.15 11.59
C ASP A 309 -21.41 -2.61 10.50
N GLY A 310 -21.72 -1.70 9.58
CA GLY A 310 -22.69 -1.90 8.50
C GLY A 310 -22.25 -2.91 7.44
N ARG A 311 -21.01 -3.42 7.50
CA ARG A 311 -20.52 -4.48 6.61
C ARG A 311 -20.78 -5.88 7.17
N LEU A 312 -21.11 -6.01 8.45
CA LEU A 312 -21.41 -7.31 9.05
C LEU A 312 -22.65 -7.94 8.44
N PHE A 313 -22.61 -9.25 8.23
CA PHE A 313 -23.71 -10.06 7.68
C PHE A 313 -24.08 -9.76 6.21
N ALA A 314 -23.28 -8.98 5.48
CA ALA A 314 -23.53 -8.67 4.07
C ALA A 314 -23.48 -9.93 3.18
N ASP A 315 -22.60 -10.87 3.52
CA ASP A 315 -22.39 -12.12 2.77
C ASP A 315 -23.29 -13.28 3.26
N GLY A 316 -24.37 -12.97 4.00
CA GLY A 316 -25.30 -13.98 4.51
C GLY A 316 -24.82 -14.72 5.77
N GLU A 317 -23.77 -14.23 6.43
CA GLU A 317 -23.25 -14.82 7.67
C GLU A 317 -24.32 -14.90 8.77
N THR A 318 -24.22 -15.93 9.61
CA THR A 318 -25.09 -16.05 10.78
C THR A 318 -24.52 -15.29 11.98
N LEU A 319 -25.38 -14.95 12.94
CA LEU A 319 -24.95 -14.33 14.20
C LEU A 319 -23.90 -15.19 14.92
N ASP A 320 -24.13 -16.50 14.96
CA ASP A 320 -23.30 -17.47 15.64
C ASP A 320 -21.89 -17.52 15.01
N THR A 321 -21.80 -17.45 13.68
CA THR A 321 -20.51 -17.34 12.95
C THR A 321 -19.75 -16.09 13.38
N VAL A 322 -20.39 -14.91 13.33
CA VAL A 322 -19.74 -13.64 13.67
C VAL A 322 -19.29 -13.61 15.13
N VAL A 323 -20.10 -14.10 16.05
CA VAL A 323 -19.76 -14.14 17.49
C VAL A 323 -18.55 -15.05 17.75
N CYS A 324 -18.42 -16.15 17.01
CA CYS A 324 -17.28 -17.08 17.15
C CYS A 324 -15.97 -16.51 16.59
N HIS A 325 -16.02 -15.64 15.58
CA HIS A 325 -14.84 -15.03 14.95
C HIS A 325 -14.30 -13.76 15.65
N VAL A 326 -15.10 -13.10 16.50
CA VAL A 326 -14.69 -11.89 17.25
C VAL A 326 -13.73 -12.23 18.40
#